data_AF-A0A8S0G3A8-F1
#
_entry.id   AF-A0A8S0G3A8-F1
#
_cell.length_a   1.000
_cell.length_b   1.000
_cell.length_c   1.000
_cell.angle_alpha   90.00
_cell.angle_beta   90.00
_cell.angle_gamma   90.00
#
_symmetry.space_group_name_H-M   'P 1'
#
loop_
_entity.id
_entity.type
_entity.pdbx_description
1 polymer ?
#
loop_
_entity_poly.entity_id
_entity_poly.type
_entity_poly.pdbx_seq_one_letter_code
_entity_poly.pdbx_strand_id
1 'polypeptide(L)'
;MVRGIANSDAQVVIKQNGYVIYQTWVSAGPFEIKDLSQVTAGADLEVTIKETNGQEHSFIQASSTVPILQREGALKYSLATGKYRDNDNHAETPVFGVATAIYGLPYGITIYGGILGASIYHSGVTGIGADLGRLGSVSVDITAAETKFDDGRDDATGLSWRAITDTVCERFSRH
;
A
#
# COMPACT_ATOMS: atom_id res chain seq x y z
N MET A 1 -0.46 3.54 11.34
CA MET A 1 0.03 3.19 12.68
C MET A 1 0.89 1.95 12.56
N VAL A 2 2.13 1.98 13.05
CA VAL A 2 3.07 0.85 13.02
C VAL A 2 3.28 0.36 14.45
N ARG A 3 3.24 -0.96 14.68
CA ARG A 3 3.49 -1.60 15.97
C ARG A 3 4.65 -2.59 15.85
N GLY A 4 5.49 -2.66 16.88
CA GLY A 4 6.61 -3.58 16.95
C GLY A 4 7.11 -3.78 18.38
N ILE A 5 8.08 -4.68 18.53
CA ILE A 5 8.77 -4.93 19.79
C ILE A 5 10.27 -4.82 19.49
N ALA A 6 10.98 -4.02 20.29
CA ALA A 6 12.44 -3.93 20.26
C ALA A 6 13.02 -4.68 21.47
N ASN A 7 14.01 -5.55 21.27
CA ASN A 7 14.62 -6.30 22.37
C ASN A 7 15.67 -5.48 23.14
N SER A 8 16.19 -4.41 22.53
CA SER A 8 17.10 -3.43 23.13
C SER A 8 16.80 -2.02 22.61
N ASP A 9 17.55 -1.01 23.05
CA ASP A 9 17.42 0.34 22.50
C ASP A 9 17.69 0.28 20.99
N ALA A 10 16.71 0.74 20.20
CA ALA A 10 16.72 0.50 18.78
C ALA A 10 16.38 1.77 17.98
N GLN A 11 16.98 1.87 16.81
CA GLN A 11 16.62 2.84 15.80
C GLN A 11 15.58 2.22 14.85
N VAL A 12 14.40 2.82 14.79
CA VAL A 12 13.34 2.42 13.87
C VAL A 12 13.40 3.33 12.64
N VAL A 13 13.57 2.73 11.47
CA VAL A 13 13.59 3.38 10.16
C VAL A 13 12.39 2.86 9.38
N ILE A 14 11.54 3.76 8.90
CA ILE A 14 10.39 3.41 8.07
C ILE A 14 10.65 3.97 6.68
N LYS A 15 10.61 3.08 5.70
CA LYS A 15 10.74 3.41 4.29
C LYS A 15 9.42 3.17 3.56
N GLN A 16 9.17 3.97 2.54
CA GLN A 16 8.10 3.78 1.58
C GLN A 16 8.68 4.02 0.18
N ASN A 17 8.51 3.06 -0.72
CA ASN A 17 9.10 3.07 -2.06
C ASN A 17 10.64 3.34 -2.05
N GLY A 18 11.35 2.80 -1.06
CA GLY A 18 12.80 2.98 -0.89
C GLY A 18 13.24 4.28 -0.19
N TYR A 19 12.34 5.24 0.02
CA TYR A 19 12.65 6.50 0.71
C TYR A 19 12.34 6.41 2.19
N VAL A 20 13.25 6.88 3.06
CA VAL A 20 13.01 7.00 4.50
C VAL A 20 11.99 8.10 4.75
N ILE A 21 10.78 7.71 5.17
CA ILE A 21 9.70 8.65 5.49
C ILE A 21 9.65 8.99 6.98
N TYR A 22 10.25 8.14 7.83
CA TYR A 22 10.24 8.34 9.27
C TYR A 22 11.42 7.63 9.92
N GLN A 23 12.07 8.27 10.89
CA GLN A 23 13.17 7.69 11.66
C GLN A 23 13.10 8.17 13.11
N THR A 24 13.13 7.24 14.06
CA THR A 24 13.13 7.55 15.50
C THR A 24 13.91 6.52 16.30
N TRP A 25 14.38 6.92 17.48
CA TRP A 25 14.89 6.00 18.49
C TRP A 25 13.75 5.55 19.41
N VAL A 26 13.74 4.27 19.77
CA VAL A 26 12.80 3.67 20.72
C VAL A 26 13.59 2.92 21.79
N SER A 27 13.10 2.97 23.03
CA SER A 27 13.66 2.16 24.11
C SER A 27 13.28 0.70 23.97
N ALA A 28 14.04 -0.19 24.64
CA ALA A 28 13.70 -1.60 24.72
C ALA A 28 12.25 -1.83 25.20
N GLY A 29 11.49 -2.65 24.46
CA GLY A 29 10.09 -2.96 24.76
C GLY A 29 9.14 -2.78 23.57
N PRO A 30 7.82 -2.96 23.79
CA PRO A 30 6.80 -2.71 22.79
C PRO A 30 6.70 -1.21 22.47
N PHE A 31 6.62 -0.89 21.19
CA PHE A 31 6.47 0.49 20.71
C PHE A 31 5.34 0.63 19.68
N GLU A 32 4.78 1.83 19.59
CA GLU A 32 3.72 2.16 18.65
C GLU A 32 3.96 3.56 18.06
N ILE A 33 4.07 3.62 16.73
CA ILE A 33 4.27 4.87 15.99
C ILE A 33 2.94 5.23 15.33
N LYS A 34 2.28 6.27 15.88
CA LYS A 34 0.99 6.78 15.42
C LYS A 34 1.12 7.93 14.41
N ASP A 35 2.18 8.70 14.52
CA ASP A 35 2.36 9.95 13.77
C ASP A 35 3.19 9.74 12.50
N LEU A 36 2.58 9.02 11.55
CA LEU A 36 3.13 8.93 10.19
C LEU A 36 2.31 9.87 9.31
N SER A 37 2.53 11.18 9.47
CA SER A 37 1.78 12.25 8.82
C SER A 37 1.95 12.33 7.30
N GLN A 38 2.86 11.54 6.72
CA GLN A 38 3.18 11.53 5.29
C GLN A 38 3.19 10.12 4.67
N VAL A 39 2.35 9.20 5.15
CA VAL A 39 2.19 7.91 4.46
C VAL A 39 1.21 8.08 3.32
N THR A 40 1.66 7.78 2.10
CA THR A 40 0.72 7.63 0.98
C THR A 40 -0.15 6.42 1.28
N ALA A 41 -1.47 6.64 1.40
CA ALA A 41 -2.42 5.55 1.62
C ALA A 41 -2.26 4.49 0.52
N GLY A 42 -2.03 3.24 0.93
CA GLY A 42 -1.95 2.10 0.00
C GLY A 42 -0.56 1.72 -0.50
N ALA A 43 0.51 2.39 -0.08
CA ALA A 43 1.88 1.94 -0.32
C ALA A 43 2.46 1.25 0.92
N ASP A 44 3.11 0.10 0.71
CA ASP A 44 3.68 -0.72 1.76
C ASP A 44 4.78 0.03 2.51
N LEU A 45 4.79 -0.14 3.83
CA LEU A 45 5.79 0.45 4.71
C LEU A 45 6.83 -0.63 5.02
N GLU A 46 8.05 -0.44 4.54
CA GLU A 46 9.19 -1.25 4.97
C GLU A 46 9.71 -0.69 6.29
N VAL A 47 9.61 -1.48 7.35
CA VAL A 47 10.05 -1.10 8.69
C VAL A 47 11.32 -1.85 9.02
N THR A 48 12.41 -1.13 9.29
CA THR A 48 13.68 -1.68 9.75
C THR A 48 13.92 -1.23 11.20
N ILE A 49 14.13 -2.18 12.09
CA ILE A 49 14.53 -1.97 13.49
C ILE A 49 16.00 -2.34 13.60
N LYS A 50 16.86 -1.37 13.91
CA LYS A 50 18.28 -1.55 14.15
C LYS A 50 18.56 -1.49 15.64
N GLU A 51 18.82 -2.63 16.25
CA GLU A 51 19.10 -2.75 17.68
C GLU A 51 20.55 -2.37 18.00
N THR A 52 20.80 -1.81 19.18
CA THR A 52 22.16 -1.43 19.63
C THR A 52 23.11 -2.62 19.79
N ASN A 53 22.57 -3.83 19.93
CA ASN A 53 23.32 -5.08 19.93
C ASN A 53 23.81 -5.52 18.52
N GLY A 54 23.51 -4.74 17.48
CA GLY A 54 23.89 -5.02 16.09
C GLY A 54 22.91 -5.91 15.33
N GLN A 55 21.82 -6.36 15.94
CA GLN A 55 20.77 -7.09 15.24
C GLN A 55 19.86 -6.14 14.45
N GLU A 56 19.56 -6.51 13.22
CA GLU A 56 18.61 -5.79 12.37
C GLU A 56 17.41 -6.68 12.06
N HIS A 57 16.21 -6.12 12.26
CA HIS A 57 14.95 -6.78 11.94
C HIS A 57 14.18 -5.94 10.94
N SER A 58 13.83 -6.51 9.80
CA SER A 58 13.00 -5.84 8.79
C SER A 58 11.67 -6.58 8.61
N PHE A 59 10.56 -5.83 8.59
CA PHE A 59 9.25 -6.36 8.23
C PHE A 59 8.49 -5.36 7.36
N ILE A 60 7.62 -5.89 6.51
CA ILE A 60 6.74 -5.06 5.67
C ILE A 60 5.39 -4.93 6.37
N GLN A 61 5.03 -3.70 6.72
CA GLN A 61 3.70 -3.35 7.19
C GLN A 61 2.86 -2.91 6.00
N ALA A 62 1.96 -3.77 5.55
CA ALA A 62 0.97 -3.40 4.56
C ALA A 62 0.12 -2.23 5.09
N SER A 63 -0.01 -1.16 4.30
CA SER A 63 -0.90 -0.05 4.63
C SER A 63 -2.34 -0.50 4.43
N SER A 64 -3.20 -0.31 5.44
CA SER A 64 -4.64 -0.53 5.31
C SER A 64 -5.20 0.32 4.16
N THR A 65 -5.85 -0.35 3.21
CA THR A 65 -6.46 0.31 2.04
C THR A 65 -7.70 1.07 2.50
N VAL A 66 -7.90 2.28 1.98
CA VAL A 66 -9.14 3.05 2.21
C VAL A 66 -10.33 2.21 1.73
N PRO A 67 -11.48 2.19 2.44
CA PRO A 67 -12.64 1.41 2.04
C PRO A 67 -12.98 1.64 0.57
N ILE A 68 -12.94 0.55 -0.21
CA ILE A 68 -13.19 0.57 -1.65
C ILE A 68 -14.67 0.86 -1.92
N LEU A 69 -15.55 0.47 -1.00
CA LEU A 69 -16.99 0.53 -1.16
C LEU A 69 -17.50 1.95 -1.41
N GLN A 70 -18.21 2.11 -2.52
CA GLN A 70 -18.92 3.34 -2.88
C GLN A 70 -20.42 3.12 -2.72
N ARG A 71 -21.15 4.20 -2.41
CA ARG A 71 -22.61 4.17 -2.47
C ARG A 71 -23.06 3.86 -3.89
N GLU A 72 -24.21 3.19 -4.01
CA GLU A 72 -24.83 2.90 -5.30
C GLU A 72 -24.92 4.15 -6.17
N GLY A 73 -24.47 4.05 -7.43
CA GLY A 73 -24.46 5.14 -8.41
C GLY A 73 -23.32 6.15 -8.25
N ALA A 74 -22.49 6.04 -7.22
CA ALA A 74 -21.33 6.91 -7.04
C ALA A 74 -20.14 6.42 -7.88
N LEU A 75 -19.60 7.33 -8.70
CA LEU A 75 -18.34 7.15 -9.42
C LEU A 75 -17.26 8.01 -8.78
N LYS A 76 -16.16 7.37 -8.37
CA LYS A 76 -14.94 8.05 -7.94
C LYS A 76 -13.83 7.73 -8.92
N TYR A 77 -13.18 8.76 -9.44
CA TYR A 77 -12.05 8.61 -10.34
C TYR A 77 -10.87 9.46 -9.85
N SER A 78 -9.66 9.03 -10.18
CA SER A 78 -8.43 9.77 -9.92
C SER A 78 -7.51 9.67 -11.12
N LEU A 79 -6.84 10.77 -11.44
CA LEU A 79 -5.82 10.83 -12.47
C LEU A 79 -4.63 11.59 -11.90
N ALA A 80 -3.45 10.98 -11.98
CA ALA A 80 -2.20 11.57 -11.56
C ALA A 80 -1.15 11.38 -12.65
N THR A 81 -0.30 12.38 -12.86
CA THR A 81 0.87 12.26 -13.73
C THR A 81 2.04 13.01 -13.11
N GLY A 82 3.24 12.49 -13.31
CA GLY A 82 4.45 13.08 -12.74
C GLY A 82 5.70 12.57 -13.42
N LYS A 83 6.85 13.06 -12.97
CA LYS A 83 8.16 12.59 -13.39
C LYS A 83 8.85 11.95 -12.21
N TYR A 84 9.42 10.78 -12.42
CA TYR A 84 10.31 10.19 -11.42
C TYR A 84 11.58 11.05 -11.34
N ARG A 85 11.95 11.47 -10.13
CA ARG A 85 13.15 12.28 -9.89
C ARG A 85 14.12 11.47 -9.06
N ASP A 86 15.10 10.88 -9.74
CA ASP A 86 16.25 10.28 -9.08
C ASP A 86 17.29 11.37 -8.75
N ASN A 87 18.04 11.18 -7.67
CA ASN A 87 19.03 12.15 -7.17
C ASN A 87 20.45 11.86 -7.69
N ASP A 88 20.61 10.80 -8.49
CA ASP A 88 21.86 10.43 -9.14
C ASP A 88 21.86 10.81 -10.63
N ASN A 89 22.94 11.48 -11.05
CA ASN A 89 23.06 12.22 -12.31
C ASN A 89 23.05 11.39 -13.61
N HIS A 90 22.59 10.13 -13.62
CA HIS A 90 22.67 9.24 -14.80
C HIS A 90 21.43 8.35 -15.06
N ALA A 91 20.31 8.56 -14.37
CA ALA A 91 19.08 7.80 -14.65
C ALA A 91 18.08 8.61 -15.49
N GLU A 92 17.50 7.97 -16.52
CA GLU A 92 16.34 8.52 -17.23
C GLU A 92 15.25 8.93 -16.23
N THR A 93 14.52 10.01 -16.52
CA THR A 93 13.41 10.50 -15.68
C THR A 93 12.09 10.03 -16.27
N PRO A 94 11.67 8.76 -16.05
CA PRO A 94 10.46 8.25 -16.67
C PRO A 94 9.26 9.05 -16.19
N VAL A 95 8.45 9.49 -17.15
CA VAL A 95 7.14 10.07 -16.86
C VAL A 95 6.25 8.91 -16.43
N PHE A 96 5.50 9.09 -15.35
CA PHE A 96 4.49 8.15 -14.92
C PHE A 96 3.09 8.78 -14.98
N GLY A 97 2.09 7.93 -15.20
CA GLY A 97 0.69 8.24 -15.17
C GLY A 97 -0.06 7.16 -14.41
N VAL A 98 -1.00 7.55 -13.56
CA VAL A 98 -1.88 6.65 -12.82
C VAL A 98 -3.31 7.10 -13.04
N ALA A 99 -4.18 6.18 -13.44
CA ALA A 99 -5.61 6.42 -13.54
C ALA A 99 -6.35 5.33 -12.76
N THR A 100 -7.29 5.72 -11.91
CA THR A 100 -8.12 4.78 -11.15
C THR A 100 -9.58 5.18 -11.23
N ALA A 101 -10.46 4.18 -11.20
CA ALA A 101 -11.90 4.37 -11.19
C ALA A 101 -12.56 3.34 -10.27
N ILE A 102 -13.55 3.79 -9.51
CA ILE A 102 -14.33 2.99 -8.57
C ILE A 102 -15.80 3.34 -8.78
N TYR A 103 -16.63 2.32 -8.98
CA TYR A 103 -18.06 2.49 -9.23
C TYR A 103 -18.91 1.63 -8.31
N GLY A 104 -19.83 2.29 -7.59
CA GLY A 104 -20.81 1.63 -6.74
C GLY A 104 -21.99 1.09 -7.54
N LEU A 105 -22.15 -0.22 -7.55
CA LEU A 105 -23.28 -0.94 -8.13
C LEU A 105 -24.40 -1.12 -7.10
N PRO A 106 -25.61 -1.51 -7.55
CA PRO A 106 -26.68 -1.89 -6.64
C PRO A 106 -26.29 -3.06 -5.72
N TYR A 107 -27.05 -3.22 -4.63
CA TYR A 107 -26.86 -4.28 -3.64
C TYR A 107 -25.54 -4.20 -2.83
N GLY A 108 -24.97 -3.00 -2.69
CA GLY A 108 -23.73 -2.80 -1.92
C GLY A 108 -22.49 -3.37 -2.61
N ILE A 109 -22.57 -3.66 -3.91
CA ILE A 109 -21.44 -4.13 -4.70
C ILE A 109 -20.67 -2.91 -5.20
N THR A 110 -19.34 -2.99 -5.23
CA THR A 110 -18.49 -1.97 -5.82
C THR A 110 -17.47 -2.64 -6.72
N ILE A 111 -17.28 -2.12 -7.93
CA ILE A 111 -16.20 -2.55 -8.82
C ILE A 111 -15.15 -1.45 -8.87
N TYR A 112 -13.90 -1.83 -9.03
CA TYR A 112 -12.83 -0.88 -9.17
C TYR A 112 -11.73 -1.39 -10.08
N GLY A 113 -10.98 -0.46 -10.63
CA GLY A 113 -9.79 -0.76 -11.39
C GLY A 113 -8.86 0.42 -11.48
N GLY A 114 -7.65 0.15 -11.91
CA GLY A 114 -6.63 1.15 -12.08
C GLY A 114 -5.57 0.69 -13.05
N ILE A 115 -4.93 1.66 -13.67
CA ILE A 115 -3.77 1.45 -14.51
C ILE A 115 -2.67 2.40 -14.06
N LEU A 116 -1.44 1.90 -14.10
CA LEU A 116 -0.24 2.69 -13.91
C LEU A 116 0.64 2.44 -15.13
N GLY A 117 1.02 3.51 -15.82
CA GLY A 117 1.95 3.47 -16.94
C GLY A 117 3.14 4.37 -16.64
N ALA A 118 4.34 3.82 -16.75
CA ALA A 118 5.62 4.51 -16.71
C ALA A 118 6.48 4.03 -17.89
N SER A 119 7.50 4.79 -18.28
CA SER A 119 8.31 4.50 -19.49
C SER A 119 8.82 3.06 -19.58
N ILE A 120 9.11 2.41 -18.45
CA ILE A 120 9.60 1.02 -18.39
C ILE A 120 8.65 0.05 -17.66
N TYR A 121 7.53 0.52 -17.12
CA TYR A 121 6.68 -0.29 -16.23
C TYR A 121 5.19 0.00 -16.44
N HIS A 122 4.42 -1.04 -16.71
CA HIS A 122 2.96 -0.95 -16.89
C HIS A 122 2.28 -1.93 -15.94
N SER A 123 1.29 -1.48 -15.19
CA SER A 123 0.47 -2.36 -14.37
C SER A 123 -1.01 -2.01 -14.47
N GLY A 124 -1.84 -3.03 -14.26
CA GLY A 124 -3.29 -2.94 -14.25
C GLY A 124 -3.85 -3.74 -13.08
N VAL A 125 -4.79 -3.14 -12.37
CA VAL A 125 -5.55 -3.78 -11.28
C VAL A 125 -7.03 -3.75 -11.61
N THR A 126 -7.72 -4.84 -11.27
CA THR A 126 -9.17 -4.92 -11.29
C THR A 126 -9.65 -5.66 -10.05
N GLY A 127 -10.75 -5.21 -9.46
CA GLY A 127 -11.27 -5.79 -8.25
C GLY A 127 -12.75 -5.54 -8.04
N ILE A 128 -13.31 -6.31 -7.11
CA ILE A 128 -14.70 -6.20 -6.67
C ILE A 128 -14.74 -6.13 -5.15
N GLY A 129 -15.73 -5.43 -4.62
CA GLY A 129 -16.03 -5.37 -3.20
C GLY A 129 -17.53 -5.51 -2.96
N ALA A 130 -17.89 -6.01 -1.80
CA ALA A 130 -19.26 -6.11 -1.33
C ALA A 130 -19.37 -5.60 0.10
N ASP A 131 -20.35 -4.73 0.34
CA ASP A 131 -20.81 -4.36 1.67
C ASP A 131 -21.79 -5.42 2.17
N LEU A 132 -21.42 -6.12 3.24
CA LEU A 132 -22.25 -7.13 3.89
C LEU A 132 -23.00 -6.54 5.09
N GLY A 133 -23.00 -5.22 5.25
CA GLY A 133 -23.68 -4.50 6.32
C GLY A 133 -23.13 -4.87 7.70
N ARG A 134 -23.94 -5.56 8.51
CA ARG A 134 -23.56 -5.94 9.89
C ARG A 134 -22.40 -6.94 9.95
N LEU A 135 -22.15 -7.68 8.87
CA LEU A 135 -21.01 -8.60 8.79
C LEU A 135 -19.70 -7.88 8.43
N GLY A 136 -19.79 -6.60 8.00
CA GLY A 136 -18.69 -5.78 7.55
C GLY A 136 -18.54 -5.78 6.02
N SER A 137 -17.33 -5.76 5.49
CA SER A 137 -17.09 -5.66 4.05
C SER A 137 -16.01 -6.61 3.56
N VAL A 138 -16.14 -7.07 2.33
CA VAL A 138 -15.14 -7.92 1.66
C VAL A 138 -14.76 -7.34 0.31
N SER A 139 -13.50 -7.46 -0.08
CA SER A 139 -13.03 -7.12 -1.43
C SER A 139 -11.91 -8.04 -1.88
N VAL A 140 -11.84 -8.26 -3.19
CA VAL A 140 -10.81 -9.07 -3.85
C VAL A 140 -10.37 -8.36 -5.12
N ASP A 141 -9.07 -8.36 -5.37
CA ASP A 141 -8.47 -7.80 -6.57
C ASP A 141 -7.29 -8.62 -7.09
N ILE A 142 -7.03 -8.42 -8.38
CA ILE A 142 -5.91 -9.01 -9.09
C ILE A 142 -5.16 -7.87 -9.76
N THR A 143 -3.83 -7.86 -9.58
CA THR A 143 -2.94 -6.90 -10.22
C THR A 143 -1.96 -7.65 -11.12
N ALA A 144 -1.89 -7.24 -12.38
CA ALA A 144 -0.89 -7.70 -13.33
C ALA A 144 0.07 -6.55 -13.65
N ALA A 145 1.35 -6.87 -13.81
CA ALA A 145 2.39 -5.91 -14.14
C ALA A 145 3.36 -6.47 -15.18
N GLU A 146 3.87 -5.60 -16.01
CA GLU A 146 4.85 -5.88 -17.05
C GLU A 146 5.93 -4.79 -17.02
N THR A 147 7.20 -5.21 -17.01
CA THR A 147 8.36 -4.33 -17.07
C THR A 147 9.10 -4.59 -18.36
N LYS A 148 9.28 -3.55 -19.18
CA LYS A 148 9.99 -3.64 -20.46
C LYS A 148 11.39 -3.08 -20.29
N PHE A 149 12.40 -3.86 -20.66
CA PHE A 149 13.80 -3.46 -20.58
C PHE A 149 14.36 -3.20 -21.98
N ASP A 150 14.83 -1.98 -22.23
CA ASP A 150 15.35 -1.56 -23.55
C ASP A 150 16.80 -2.02 -23.82
N ASP A 151 17.36 -2.88 -22.95
CA ASP A 151 18.75 -3.37 -22.96
C ASP A 151 18.85 -4.85 -23.38
N GLY A 152 17.88 -5.35 -24.15
CA GLY A 152 17.88 -6.71 -24.71
C GLY A 152 17.61 -7.84 -23.70
N ARG A 153 17.11 -7.52 -22.49
CA ARG A 153 16.62 -8.49 -21.51
C ARG A 153 15.16 -8.86 -21.78
N ASP A 154 14.79 -10.11 -21.50
CA ASP A 154 13.41 -10.56 -21.61
C ASP A 154 12.48 -9.74 -20.70
N ASP A 155 11.27 -9.44 -21.20
CA ASP A 155 10.25 -8.70 -20.47
C ASP A 155 9.86 -9.43 -19.16
N ALA A 156 9.82 -8.69 -18.05
CA ALA A 156 9.46 -9.25 -16.76
C ALA A 156 7.97 -9.06 -16.48
N THR A 157 7.23 -10.15 -16.30
CA THR A 157 5.80 -10.15 -15.95
C THR A 157 5.60 -10.56 -14.50
N GLY A 158 4.63 -9.93 -13.83
CA GLY A 158 4.27 -10.19 -12.45
C GLY A 158 2.76 -10.26 -12.28
N LEU A 159 2.28 -11.19 -11.46
CA LEU A 159 0.87 -11.34 -11.10
C LEU A 159 0.74 -11.40 -9.59
N SER A 160 -0.16 -10.61 -9.02
CA SER A 160 -0.51 -10.65 -7.61
C SER A 160 -2.03 -10.63 -7.42
N TRP A 161 -2.47 -11.16 -6.28
CA TRP A 161 -3.86 -11.15 -5.87
C TRP A 161 -3.94 -10.70 -4.41
N ARG A 162 -5.04 -10.04 -4.06
CA ARG A 162 -5.27 -9.50 -2.73
C ARG A 162 -6.72 -9.71 -2.33
N ALA A 163 -6.93 -9.99 -1.05
CA ALA A 163 -8.25 -10.07 -0.44
C ALA A 163 -8.25 -9.27 0.86
N ILE A 164 -9.24 -8.41 1.04
CA ILE A 164 -9.41 -7.57 2.23
C ILE A 164 -10.79 -7.85 2.81
N THR A 165 -10.84 -8.10 4.12
CA THR A 165 -12.09 -8.26 4.87
C THR A 165 -12.03 -7.35 6.08
N ASP A 166 -13.10 -6.60 6.31
CA ASP A 166 -13.32 -5.85 7.54
C ASP A 166 -14.50 -6.48 8.26
N THR A 167 -14.28 -6.96 9.48
CA THR A 167 -15.33 -7.52 10.32
C THR A 167 -15.71 -6.53 11.40
N VAL A 168 -17.00 -6.18 11.51
CA VAL A 168 -17.50 -5.37 12.62
C VAL A 168 -17.51 -6.23 13.88
N CYS A 169 -16.52 -6.06 14.75
CA CYS A 169 -16.50 -6.73 16.05
C CYS A 169 -17.36 -5.94 17.03
N GLU A 170 -18.64 -6.31 17.16
CA GLU A 170 -19.49 -5.83 18.27
C GLU A 170 -18.92 -6.39 19.58
N ARG A 171 -18.18 -5.56 20.32
CA ARG A 171 -17.72 -5.89 21.67
C ARG A 171 -18.95 -5.94 22.58
N PHE A 172 -19.44 -7.15 22.84
CA PHE A 172 -20.41 -7.41 23.91
C PHE A 172 -19.78 -7.00 25.25
N SER A 173 -20.05 -5.78 25.69
CA SER A 173 -19.84 -5.37 27.07
C SER A 173 -20.89 -6.10 27.91
N ARG A 174 -20.51 -7.21 28.55
CA ARG A 174 -21.35 -7.83 29.58
C ARG A 174 -21.40 -6.90 30.79
N HIS A 175 -22.61 -6.59 31.23
CA HIS A 175 -22.88 -6.10 32.58
C HIS A 175 -22.72 -7.24 33.60
#